data_AF-A0A4R5GWX9-F1
#
_entry.id   AF-A0A4R5GWX9-F1
#
_cell.length_a   1.000
_cell.length_b   1.000
_cell.length_c   1.000
_cell.angle_alpha   90.00
_cell.angle_beta   90.00
_cell.angle_gamma   90.00
#
_symmetry.space_group_name_H-M   'P 1'
#
loop_
_entity.id
_entity.type
_entity.pdbx_description
1 polymer ?
#
loop_
_entity_poly.entity_id
_entity_poly.type
_entity_poly.pdbx_seq_one_letter_code
_entity_poly.pdbx_strand_id
1 'polypeptide(L)'
;MLKSLFAAIALVAAVAPNSQAVEFVNQDGSKLSQLCIAAAESNNPAINAVNTSTVLCNGVTLKKFVKQYNAAKAQAIALEKANNSPESELCVAAATSNDAFAQAKTNFDQAIISDVACNGVELVKFAKRYNKKFNG
;
A
#
# COMPACT_ATOMS: atom_id res chain seq x y z
N MET A 1 14.08 -46.24 -34.28
CA MET A 1 13.67 -44.81 -34.37
C MET A 1 13.23 -44.37 -32.98
N LEU A 2 14.12 -43.75 -32.20
CA LEU A 2 13.86 -43.36 -30.82
C LEU A 2 13.47 -41.87 -30.79
N LYS A 3 12.18 -41.59 -30.55
CA LYS A 3 11.65 -40.22 -30.42
C LYS A 3 11.91 -39.73 -29.00
N SER A 4 12.95 -38.93 -28.80
CA SER A 4 13.16 -38.18 -27.56
C SER A 4 12.26 -36.95 -27.55
N LEU A 5 11.25 -36.94 -26.68
CA LEU A 5 10.53 -35.73 -26.30
C LEU A 5 11.38 -34.95 -25.28
N PHE A 6 11.87 -33.78 -25.67
CA PHE A 6 12.39 -32.78 -24.74
C PHE A 6 11.23 -31.93 -24.23
N ALA A 7 10.88 -32.09 -22.96
CA ALA A 7 9.95 -31.19 -22.27
C ALA A 7 10.70 -29.91 -21.88
N ALA A 8 10.33 -28.78 -22.48
CA ALA A 8 10.84 -27.47 -22.12
C ALA A 8 10.12 -26.99 -20.84
N ILE A 9 10.84 -26.94 -19.72
CA ILE A 9 10.36 -26.34 -18.48
C ILE A 9 10.50 -24.82 -18.62
N ALA A 10 9.37 -24.13 -18.84
CA ALA A 10 9.32 -22.68 -18.80
C ALA A 10 9.38 -22.19 -17.36
N LEU A 11 10.53 -21.64 -16.95
CA LEU A 11 10.69 -20.92 -15.68
C LEU A 11 9.97 -19.56 -15.79
N VAL A 12 8.77 -19.46 -15.21
CA VAL A 12 8.09 -18.16 -15.03
C VAL A 12 8.71 -17.48 -13.82
N ALA A 13 9.64 -16.55 -14.04
CA ALA A 13 10.16 -15.70 -12.99
C ALA A 13 9.07 -14.72 -12.54
N ALA A 14 8.52 -14.95 -11.35
CA ALA A 14 7.65 -13.98 -10.70
C ALA A 14 8.49 -12.77 -10.28
N VAL A 15 8.38 -11.67 -11.01
CA VAL A 15 8.90 -10.37 -10.57
C VAL A 15 8.00 -9.84 -9.46
N ALA A 16 8.48 -9.93 -8.22
CA ALA A 16 7.84 -9.27 -7.08
C ALA A 16 7.91 -7.74 -7.29
N PRO A 17 6.82 -6.99 -7.07
CA PRO A 17 6.87 -5.53 -7.13
C PRO A 17 7.72 -5.00 -5.97
N ASN A 18 8.93 -4.54 -6.27
CA ASN A 18 9.74 -3.80 -5.30
C ASN A 18 9.07 -2.45 -5.05
N SER A 19 8.47 -2.27 -3.87
CA SER A 19 8.05 -0.98 -3.34
C SER A 19 9.31 -0.16 -3.02
N GLN A 20 9.90 0.49 -4.02
CA GLN A 20 11.00 1.42 -3.79
C GLN A 20 10.47 2.72 -3.18
N ALA A 21 11.01 3.10 -2.03
CA ALA A 21 10.73 4.39 -1.42
C ALA A 21 11.16 5.50 -2.39
N VAL A 22 10.27 6.47 -2.65
CA VAL A 22 10.58 7.62 -3.50
C VAL A 22 11.54 8.55 -2.75
N GLU A 23 12.74 8.74 -3.28
CA GLU A 23 13.72 9.71 -2.80
C GLU A 23 13.52 11.05 -3.52
N PHE A 24 13.46 12.14 -2.76
CA PHE A 24 13.37 13.49 -3.30
C PHE A 24 14.75 14.15 -3.31
N VAL A 25 15.15 14.72 -4.46
CA VAL A 25 16.45 15.36 -4.64
C VAL A 25 16.28 16.82 -5.02
N ASN A 26 16.98 17.70 -4.30
CA ASN A 26 17.07 19.12 -4.63
C ASN A 26 18.13 19.33 -5.73
N GLN A 27 17.71 19.26 -7.00
CA GLN A 27 18.62 19.33 -8.15
C GLN A 27 19.22 20.72 -8.39
N ASP A 28 18.50 21.79 -8.05
CA ASP A 28 18.92 23.18 -8.33
C ASP A 28 19.49 23.91 -7.10
N GLY A 29 19.53 23.24 -5.94
CA GLY A 29 19.97 23.81 -4.67
C GLY A 29 19.07 24.94 -4.16
N SER A 30 17.90 25.16 -4.74
CA SER A 30 17.08 26.32 -4.40
C SER A 30 16.30 26.09 -3.10
N LYS A 31 16.04 27.17 -2.37
CA LYS A 31 15.16 27.14 -1.18
C LYS A 31 13.73 26.72 -1.54
N LEU A 32 13.31 26.98 -2.78
CA LEU A 32 11.99 26.62 -3.28
C LEU A 32 11.88 25.11 -3.49
N SER A 33 12.89 24.48 -4.08
CA SER A 33 12.98 23.03 -4.20
C SER A 33 13.01 22.37 -2.82
N GLN A 34 13.79 22.91 -1.88
CA GLN A 34 13.83 22.39 -0.51
C GLN A 34 12.46 22.47 0.18
N LEU A 35 11.69 23.54 -0.08
CA LEU A 35 10.32 23.68 0.42
C LEU A 35 9.39 22.61 -0.17
N CYS A 36 9.48 22.35 -1.48
CA CYS A 36 8.70 21.30 -2.14
C CYS A 36 8.98 19.91 -1.54
N ILE A 37 10.25 19.60 -1.32
CA ILE A 37 10.69 18.34 -0.70
C ILE A 37 10.14 18.25 0.72
N ALA A 38 10.40 19.26 1.54
CA ALA A 38 9.91 19.28 2.92
C ALA A 38 8.39 19.12 2.97
N ALA A 39 7.64 19.77 2.08
CA ALA A 39 6.18 19.68 2.03
C ALA A 39 5.66 18.31 1.59
N ALA A 40 6.37 17.58 0.72
CA ALA A 40 6.01 16.21 0.35
C ALA A 40 6.45 15.17 1.39
N GLU A 41 7.53 15.45 2.12
CA GLU A 41 8.07 14.56 3.14
C GLU A 41 7.30 14.62 4.45
N SER A 42 6.84 15.80 4.84
CA SER A 42 6.21 16.04 6.12
C SER A 42 4.69 16.25 6.00
N ASN A 43 3.91 15.68 6.91
CA ASN A 43 2.50 16.03 7.13
C ASN A 43 2.39 17.42 7.80
N ASN A 44 3.14 18.40 7.30
CA ASN A 44 3.48 19.59 8.07
C ASN A 44 2.44 20.71 7.87
N PRO A 45 1.79 21.16 8.96
CA PRO A 45 0.83 22.27 8.91
C PRO A 45 1.46 23.61 8.50
N ALA A 46 2.79 23.74 8.42
CA ALA A 46 3.49 24.92 7.91
C ALA A 46 3.14 25.27 6.45
N ILE A 47 2.59 24.33 5.69
CA ILE A 47 2.05 24.58 4.34
C ILE A 47 0.90 25.60 4.39
N ASN A 48 0.18 25.73 5.51
CA ASN A 48 -0.91 26.68 5.66
C ASN A 48 -0.44 28.15 5.73
N ALA A 49 0.83 28.39 6.08
CA ALA A 49 1.40 29.75 6.17
C ALA A 49 2.02 30.23 4.85
N VAL A 50 2.23 29.33 3.88
CA VAL A 50 2.76 29.65 2.55
C VAL A 50 1.60 29.80 1.59
N ASN A 51 1.64 30.79 0.70
CA ASN A 51 0.67 30.88 -0.38
C ASN A 51 0.88 29.72 -1.38
N THR A 52 0.20 28.61 -1.12
CA THR A 52 0.33 27.35 -1.87
C THR A 52 -0.13 27.45 -3.33
N SER A 53 -0.79 28.55 -3.70
CA SER A 53 -1.28 28.82 -5.05
C SER A 53 -0.21 29.36 -5.99
N THR A 54 0.87 29.94 -5.45
CA THR A 54 1.92 30.61 -6.25
C THR A 54 3.22 29.82 -6.32
N VAL A 55 3.46 28.90 -5.37
CA VAL A 55 4.63 28.02 -5.39
C VAL A 55 4.41 26.87 -6.36
N LEU A 56 5.32 26.74 -7.34
CA LEU A 56 5.35 25.62 -8.27
C LEU A 56 6.45 24.63 -7.89
N CYS A 57 6.06 23.37 -7.75
CA CYS A 57 6.92 22.22 -7.53
C CYS A 57 6.79 21.29 -8.73
N ASN A 58 7.87 21.07 -9.48
CA ASN A 58 7.86 20.26 -10.71
C ASN A 58 6.70 20.62 -11.66
N GLY A 59 6.46 21.92 -11.87
CA GLY A 59 5.43 22.44 -12.78
C GLY A 59 4.00 22.39 -12.27
N VAL A 60 3.75 21.90 -11.05
CA VAL A 60 2.41 21.92 -10.42
C VAL A 60 2.42 22.75 -9.15
N THR A 61 1.27 23.30 -8.76
CA THR A 61 1.16 24.03 -7.48
C THR A 61 1.57 23.15 -6.30
N LEU A 62 2.16 23.75 -5.26
CA LEU A 62 2.56 23.08 -4.03
C LEU A 62 1.43 22.22 -3.45
N LYS A 63 0.19 22.72 -3.46
CA LYS A 63 -0.99 21.97 -3.02
C LYS A 63 -1.23 20.70 -3.85
N LYS A 64 -1.11 20.78 -5.18
CA LYS A 64 -1.26 19.61 -6.08
C LYS A 64 -0.11 18.63 -5.89
N PHE A 65 1.12 19.14 -5.79
CA PHE A 65 2.33 18.35 -5.55
C PHE A 65 2.19 17.50 -4.29
N VAL A 66 1.92 18.14 -3.15
CA VAL A 66 1.76 17.47 -1.85
C VAL A 66 0.64 16.44 -1.89
N LYS A 67 -0.50 16.76 -2.53
CA LYS A 67 -1.61 15.81 -2.69
C LYS A 67 -1.20 14.54 -3.47
N GLN A 68 -0.40 14.68 -4.53
CA GLN A 68 0.05 13.54 -5.33
C GLN A 68 0.93 12.59 -4.50
N TYR A 69 1.88 13.12 -3.73
CA TYR A 69 2.77 12.30 -2.91
C TYR A 69 2.12 11.80 -1.61
N ASN A 70 1.21 12.57 -1.02
CA ASN A 70 0.42 12.08 0.12
C ASN A 70 -0.57 10.98 -0.30
N ALA A 71 -1.13 11.01 -1.50
CA ALA A 71 -1.94 9.91 -2.01
C ALA A 71 -1.11 8.63 -2.24
N ALA A 72 0.18 8.77 -2.56
CA ALA A 72 1.12 7.65 -2.60
C ALA A 72 1.49 7.15 -1.19
N LYS A 73 1.71 8.04 -0.22
CA LYS A 73 1.98 7.68 1.20
C LYS A 73 0.78 7.13 1.95
N ALA A 74 -0.43 7.61 1.67
CA ALA A 74 -1.67 7.15 2.30
C ALA A 74 -2.02 5.69 1.96
N GLN A 75 -1.25 5.05 1.08
CA GLN A 75 -1.31 3.61 0.86
C GLN A 75 -0.56 2.79 1.93
N ALA A 76 0.08 3.41 2.92
CA ALA A 76 0.71 2.71 4.03
C ALA A 76 0.01 3.02 5.37
N ILE A 77 -1.27 2.66 5.50
CA ILE A 77 -1.80 2.40 6.85
C ILE A 77 -1.16 1.09 7.29
N ALA A 78 -0.22 1.16 8.24
CA ALA A 78 0.32 -0.04 8.86
C ALA A 78 -0.77 -0.69 9.71
N LEU A 79 -1.21 -1.88 9.30
CA LEU A 79 -2.12 -2.71 10.08
C LEU A 79 -1.27 -3.69 10.87
N GLU A 80 -1.44 -3.66 12.19
CA GLU A 80 -0.74 -4.57 13.09
C GLU A 80 -1.72 -5.57 13.68
N LYS A 81 -1.22 -6.79 13.94
CA LYS A 81 -2.00 -7.81 14.64
C LYS A 81 -2.18 -7.38 16.09
N ALA A 82 -3.41 -7.43 16.59
CA ALA A 82 -3.68 -7.15 18.01
C ALA A 82 -3.03 -8.20 18.94
N ASN A 83 -2.87 -9.44 18.45
CA ASN A 83 -2.22 -10.55 19.14
C ASN A 83 -1.80 -11.64 18.13
N ASN A 84 -1.32 -12.78 18.62
CA ASN A 84 -0.87 -13.90 17.78
C ASN A 84 -1.98 -14.90 17.41
N SER A 85 -3.26 -14.51 17.51
CA SER A 85 -4.37 -15.37 17.09
C SER A 85 -4.44 -15.48 15.56
N PRO A 86 -4.87 -16.64 15.03
CA PRO A 86 -5.17 -16.79 13.61
C PRO A 86 -6.14 -15.73 13.10
N GLU A 87 -7.11 -15.30 13.91
CA GLU A 87 -8.14 -14.32 13.55
C GLU A 87 -7.52 -12.95 13.32
N SER A 88 -6.58 -12.55 14.17
CA SER A 88 -5.83 -11.30 13.99
C SER A 88 -5.00 -11.33 12.71
N GLU A 89 -4.40 -12.48 12.38
CA GLU A 89 -3.68 -12.67 11.12
C GLU A 89 -4.61 -12.59 9.90
N LEU A 90 -5.78 -13.23 9.98
CA LEU A 90 -6.78 -13.21 8.93
C LEU A 90 -7.30 -11.79 8.64
N CYS A 91 -7.55 -11.00 9.69
CA CYS A 91 -7.98 -9.61 9.57
C CYS A 91 -6.94 -8.74 8.86
N VAL A 92 -5.66 -8.83 9.27
CA VAL A 92 -4.57 -8.07 8.63
C VAL A 92 -4.38 -8.53 7.18
N ALA A 93 -4.42 -9.84 6.93
CA ALA A 93 -4.27 -10.41 5.60
C ALA A 93 -5.38 -9.92 4.64
N ALA A 94 -6.64 -9.97 5.08
CA ALA A 94 -7.80 -9.51 4.30
C ALA A 94 -7.73 -8.02 3.92
N ALA A 95 -7.26 -7.21 4.86
CA ALA A 95 -7.07 -5.78 4.64
C ALA A 95 -5.81 -5.45 3.82
N THR A 96 -4.87 -6.39 3.67
CA THR A 96 -3.62 -6.22 2.90
C THR A 96 -3.81 -6.60 1.44
N SER A 97 -4.21 -7.84 1.13
CA SER A 97 -4.42 -8.31 -0.26
C SER A 97 -5.27 -9.58 -0.32
N ASN A 98 -5.85 -9.87 -1.49
CA ASN A 98 -6.60 -11.11 -1.70
C ASN A 98 -5.69 -12.36 -1.61
N ASP A 99 -4.42 -12.25 -2.02
CA ASP A 99 -3.46 -13.36 -1.96
C ASP A 99 -3.07 -13.66 -0.50
N ALA A 100 -2.78 -12.62 0.29
CA ALA A 100 -2.51 -12.78 1.71
C ALA A 100 -3.71 -13.39 2.43
N PHE A 101 -4.92 -12.93 2.11
CA PHE A 101 -6.15 -13.50 2.64
C PHE A 101 -6.30 -14.98 2.27
N ALA A 102 -6.10 -15.34 1.00
CA ALA A 102 -6.22 -16.72 0.54
C ALA A 102 -5.25 -17.66 1.27
N GLN A 103 -4.04 -17.19 1.57
CA GLN A 103 -3.06 -17.94 2.36
C GLN A 103 -3.51 -18.09 3.81
N ALA A 104 -3.87 -16.99 4.47
CA ALA A 104 -4.28 -17.01 5.88
C ALA A 104 -5.56 -17.83 6.11
N LYS A 105 -6.49 -17.84 5.15
CA LYS A 105 -7.75 -18.58 5.27
C LYS A 105 -7.55 -20.10 5.29
N THR A 106 -6.42 -20.62 4.81
CA THR A 106 -6.16 -22.07 4.81
C THR A 106 -6.12 -22.68 6.21
N ASN A 107 -5.91 -21.86 7.24
CA ASN A 107 -5.92 -22.24 8.64
C ASN A 107 -7.34 -22.28 9.26
N PHE A 108 -8.39 -22.01 8.48
CA PHE A 108 -9.77 -21.88 8.95
C PHE A 108 -10.73 -22.78 8.19
N ASP A 109 -11.71 -23.33 8.91
CA ASP A 109 -12.90 -23.86 8.28
C ASP A 109 -13.75 -22.71 7.72
N GLN A 110 -14.29 -22.89 6.51
CA GLN A 110 -15.03 -21.85 5.80
C GLN A 110 -16.25 -21.33 6.59
N ALA A 111 -16.85 -22.17 7.45
CA ALA A 111 -17.95 -21.81 8.33
C ALA A 111 -17.54 -20.85 9.47
N ILE A 112 -16.26 -20.86 9.88
CA ILE A 112 -15.74 -20.00 10.95
C ILE A 112 -15.42 -18.61 10.40
N ILE A 113 -14.99 -18.52 9.14
CA ILE A 113 -14.60 -17.26 8.48
C ILE A 113 -15.75 -16.23 8.49
N SER A 114 -17.00 -16.68 8.33
CA SER A 114 -18.18 -15.80 8.33
C SER A 114 -18.43 -15.11 9.69
N ASP A 115 -17.95 -15.70 10.77
CA ASP A 115 -18.16 -15.19 12.14
C ASP A 115 -16.98 -14.34 12.63
N VAL A 116 -15.89 -14.23 11.84
CA VAL A 116 -14.73 -13.43 12.20
C VAL A 116 -15.08 -11.93 12.15
N ALA A 117 -14.86 -11.26 13.28
CA ALA A 117 -14.97 -9.82 13.42
C ALA A 117 -13.59 -9.19 13.68
N CYS A 118 -13.24 -8.19 12.88
CA CYS A 118 -12.02 -7.40 12.98
C CYS A 118 -12.35 -6.04 13.59
N ASN A 119 -11.86 -5.77 14.82
CA ASN A 119 -12.16 -4.54 15.56
C ASN A 119 -13.68 -4.26 15.67
N GLY A 120 -14.46 -5.31 15.97
CA GLY A 120 -15.93 -5.22 16.11
C GLY A 120 -16.69 -5.09 14.79
N VAL A 121 -16.03 -5.31 13.65
CA VAL A 121 -16.64 -5.21 12.32
C VAL A 121 -16.45 -6.52 11.57
N GLU A 122 -17.48 -7.01 10.89
CA GLU A 122 -17.40 -8.20 10.02
C GLU A 122 -16.19 -8.13 9.07
N LEU A 123 -15.50 -9.26 8.91
CA LEU A 123 -14.27 -9.38 8.13
C LEU A 123 -14.36 -8.74 6.73
N VAL A 124 -15.40 -9.03 5.95
CA VAL A 124 -15.57 -8.48 4.58
C VAL A 124 -15.72 -6.96 4.60
N LYS A 125 -16.50 -6.42 5.55
CA LYS A 125 -16.68 -4.97 5.72
C LYS A 125 -15.39 -4.31 6.15
N PHE A 126 -14.65 -4.93 7.07
CA PHE A 126 -13.34 -4.46 7.52
C PHE A 126 -12.34 -4.44 6.36
N ALA A 127 -12.19 -5.55 5.64
CA ALA A 127 -11.27 -5.68 4.52
C ALA A 127 -11.52 -4.62 3.44
N LYS A 128 -12.77 -4.38 3.06
CA LYS A 128 -13.15 -3.36 2.07
C LYS A 128 -12.88 -1.91 2.52
N ARG A 129 -12.66 -1.65 3.81
CA ARG A 129 -12.23 -0.32 4.28
C ARG A 129 -10.80 -0.02 3.82
N TYR A 130 -9.91 -1.00 3.87
CA TYR A 130 -8.48 -0.86 3.63
C TYR A 130 -8.04 -1.36 2.25
N ASN A 131 -8.64 -2.45 1.78
CA ASN A 131 -8.43 -3.02 0.45
C ASN A 131 -9.72 -2.90 -0.38
N LYS A 132 -9.82 -1.84 -1.19
CA LYS A 132 -11.00 -1.57 -2.03
C LYS A 132 -11.27 -2.64 -3.10
N LYS A 133 -10.27 -3.46 -3.41
CA LYS A 133 -10.36 -4.57 -4.38
C LYS A 133 -10.59 -5.92 -3.70
N PHE A 134 -10.86 -5.93 -2.39
CA PHE A 134 -11.12 -7.17 -1.67
C PHE A 134 -12.34 -7.89 -2.24
N ASN A 135 -12.15 -9.15 -2.60
CA ASN A 135 -13.15 -9.99 -3.25
C ASN A 135 -13.39 -11.33 -2.52
N GLY A 136 -12.87 -11.46 -1.31
CA GLY A 136 -13.05 -12.63 -0.45
C GLY A 136 -14.50 -12.91 -0.12
#